data_AF-A0A2X1C1U7-F1
#
_entry.id   AF-A0A2X1C1U7-F1
#
_cell.length_a   1.000
_cell.length_b   1.000
_cell.length_c   1.000
_cell.angle_alpha   90.00
_cell.angle_beta   90.00
_cell.angle_gamma   90.00
#
_symmetry.space_group_name_H-M   'P 1'
#
loop_
_entity.id
_entity.type
_entity.pdbx_description
1 polymer ?
#
loop_
_entity_poly.entity_id
_entity_poly.type
_entity_poly.pdbx_seq_one_letter_code
_entity_poly.pdbx_strand_id
1 'polypeptide(L)' 'MNEQRAQKLNWRTSIVDLMKLIGLESSLAERKELADELGYTGDKSDSASMNIWLHKQVIQKIRDNGGQLPTDL' A
#
# COMPACT_ATOMS: atom_id res chain seq x y z
N MET A 1 26.18 4.74 3.01
CA MET A 1 25.67 3.35 3.09
C MET A 1 24.15 3.40 3.13
N ASN A 2 23.45 2.79 2.17
CA ASN A 2 21.98 2.68 2.19
C ASN A 2 21.59 1.19 2.29
N GLU A 3 21.91 0.58 3.43
CA GLU A 3 21.76 -0.86 3.72
C GLU A 3 20.34 -1.24 4.18
N GLN A 4 19.28 -0.85 3.44
CA GLN A 4 17.89 -1.15 3.88
C GLN A 4 16.96 -1.80 2.85
N ARG A 5 17.45 -2.26 1.70
CA ARG A 5 16.58 -2.82 0.64
C ARG A 5 16.79 -4.30 0.32
N ALA A 6 17.16 -5.08 1.32
CA ALA A 6 17.04 -6.55 1.28
C ALA A 6 16.07 -7.07 2.35
N GLN A 7 15.20 -6.21 2.88
CA GLN A 7 14.08 -6.67 3.69
C GLN A 7 13.02 -7.22 2.75
N LYS A 8 12.69 -8.50 2.93
CA LYS A 8 11.63 -9.19 2.22
C LYS A 8 10.33 -8.39 2.40
N LEU A 9 9.93 -7.65 1.37
CA LEU A 9 8.79 -6.76 1.40
C LEU A 9 7.52 -7.61 1.50
N ASN A 10 6.85 -7.57 2.65
CA ASN A 10 5.60 -8.31 2.88
C ASN A 10 4.40 -7.58 2.28
N TRP A 11 4.50 -7.17 1.01
CA TRP A 11 3.47 -6.42 0.30
C TRP A 11 2.12 -7.15 0.25
N ARG A 12 2.08 -8.47 0.47
CA ARG A 12 0.86 -9.28 0.51
C ARG A 12 -0.03 -8.98 1.73
N THR A 13 0.54 -8.47 2.81
CA THR A 13 -0.18 -8.19 4.06
C THR A 13 -0.03 -6.74 4.53
N SER A 14 1.00 -6.04 4.03
CA SER A 14 1.36 -4.69 4.46
C SER A 14 1.18 -3.70 3.30
N ILE A 15 0.27 -2.73 3.49
CA ILE A 15 0.13 -1.60 2.56
C ILE A 15 1.43 -0.79 2.45
N VAL A 16 2.20 -0.68 3.53
CA VAL A 16 3.46 0.07 3.57
C VAL A 16 4.47 -0.56 2.61
N ASP A 17 4.63 -1.88 2.68
CA ASP A 17 5.53 -2.60 1.78
C ASP A 17 5.02 -2.63 0.34
N LEU A 18 3.70 -2.68 0.15
CA LEU A 18 3.08 -2.56 -1.18
C LEU A 18 3.36 -1.20 -1.81
N MET A 19 3.23 -0.10 -1.06
CA MET A 19 3.54 1.24 -1.54
C MET A 19 5.02 1.36 -1.90
N LYS A 20 5.93 0.87 -1.04
CA LYS A 20 7.37 0.83 -1.35
C LYS A 20 7.68 0.02 -2.61
N LEU A 21 6.97 -1.09 -2.83
CA LEU A 21 7.16 -1.96 -3.99
C LEU A 21 6.86 -1.23 -5.30
N ILE A 22 5.81 -0.41 -5.34
CA ILE A 22 5.46 0.41 -6.52
C ILE A 22 6.19 1.76 -6.54
N GLY A 23 7.13 2.00 -5.62
CA GLY A 23 7.91 3.23 -5.56
C GLY A 23 7.19 4.44 -4.97
N LEU A 24 6.09 4.23 -4.25
CA LEU A 24 5.38 5.28 -3.52
C LEU A 24 5.90 5.45 -2.10
N GLU A 25 5.75 6.67 -1.59
CA GLU A 25 6.07 7.01 -0.21
C GLU A 25 5.05 6.39 0.76
N SER A 26 5.48 5.44 1.57
CA SER A 26 4.61 4.69 2.49
C SER A 26 4.23 5.42 3.79
N SER A 27 4.21 6.75 3.76
CA SER A 27 3.96 7.62 4.91
C SER A 27 2.49 7.58 5.36
N LEU A 28 2.22 8.01 6.61
CA LEU A 28 0.85 8.08 7.11
C LEU A 28 0.01 9.13 6.35
N ALA A 29 0.62 10.24 5.96
CA ALA A 29 -0.02 11.28 5.15
C ALA A 29 -0.48 10.73 3.79
N GLU A 30 0.45 10.16 3.02
CA GLU A 30 0.16 9.51 1.73
C GLU A 30 -0.94 8.45 1.82
N ARG A 31 -0.93 7.61 2.86
CA ARG A 31 -2.01 6.63 3.07
C ARG A 31 -3.37 7.29 3.28
N LYS A 32 -3.42 8.40 4.02
CA LYS A 32 -4.67 9.14 4.27
C LYS A 32 -5.15 9.85 3.01
N GLU A 33 -4.25 10.44 2.24
CA GLU A 33 -4.58 11.08 0.95
C GLU A 33 -5.09 10.04 -0.04
N LEU A 34 -4.38 8.93 -0.19
CA LEU A 34 -4.82 7.82 -1.04
C LEU A 34 -6.17 7.24 -0.59
N ALA A 35 -6.41 7.18 0.73
CA ALA A 35 -7.70 6.76 1.25
C ALA A 35 -8.81 7.73 0.86
N ASP A 36 -8.54 9.04 0.90
CA ASP A 36 -9.49 10.07 0.49
C ASP A 36 -9.78 10.00 -1.03
N GLU A 37 -8.74 9.89 -1.85
CA GLU A 37 -8.86 9.76 -3.31
C GLU A 37 -9.64 8.52 -3.74
N LEU A 38 -9.46 7.41 -3.02
CA LEU A 38 -10.17 6.17 -3.25
C LEU A 38 -11.58 6.15 -2.62
N GLY A 39 -11.97 7.19 -1.88
CA GLY A 39 -13.28 7.31 -1.27
C GLY A 39 -13.48 6.46 -0.01
N TYR A 40 -12.45 6.30 0.82
CA TYR A 40 -12.55 5.60 2.10
C TYR A 40 -13.49 6.34 3.06
N THR A 41 -14.61 5.70 3.39
CA THR A 41 -15.62 6.24 4.32
C THR A 41 -15.50 5.68 5.74
N GLY A 42 -14.49 4.85 6.00
CA GLY A 42 -14.29 4.26 7.32
C GLY A 42 -13.57 5.21 8.29
N ASP A 43 -13.33 4.72 9.50
CA ASP A 43 -12.61 5.49 10.51
C ASP A 43 -11.13 5.63 10.12
N LYS A 44 -10.66 6.87 9.94
CA LYS A 44 -9.27 7.21 9.59
C LYS A 44 -8.35 7.26 10.82
N SER A 45 -8.91 7.21 12.02
CA SER A 45 -8.16 7.08 13.28
C SER A 45 -7.76 5.62 13.50
N ASP A 46 -8.61 4.68 13.11
CA ASP A 46 -8.28 3.26 13.05
C ASP A 46 -7.43 2.93 11.81
N SER A 47 -6.13 3.17 11.97
CA SER A 47 -5.14 2.89 10.92
C SER A 47 -5.11 1.41 10.52
N ALA A 48 -5.52 0.48 11.37
CA ALA A 48 -5.54 -0.95 11.05
C ALA A 48 -6.58 -1.27 9.97
N SER A 49 -7.84 -0.88 10.18
CA SER A 49 -8.90 -1.07 9.18
C SER A 49 -8.62 -0.31 7.89
N MET A 50 -8.14 0.93 8.01
CA MET A 50 -7.77 1.74 6.85
C MET A 50 -6.65 1.08 6.03
N ASN A 51 -5.61 0.55 6.67
CA ASN A 51 -4.50 -0.12 5.97
C ASN A 51 -4.98 -1.38 5.23
N ILE A 52 -5.84 -2.19 5.85
CA ILE A 52 -6.38 -3.41 5.23
C ILE A 52 -7.24 -3.05 4.01
N TRP A 53 -8.07 -2.01 4.14
CA TRP A 53 -8.89 -1.53 3.03
C TRP A 53 -8.03 -0.98 1.89
N LEU A 54 -7.10 -0.07 2.21
CA LEU A 54 -6.16 0.53 1.26
C LEU A 54 -5.37 -0.54 0.52
N HIS A 55 -4.85 -1.54 1.23
CA HIS A 55 -4.11 -2.65 0.65
C HIS A 55 -4.89 -3.32 -0.48
N LYS A 56 -6.17 -3.65 -0.25
CA LYS A 56 -7.04 -4.26 -1.25
C LYS A 56 -7.30 -3.32 -2.43
N GLN A 57 -7.59 -2.06 -2.15
CA GLN A 57 -7.89 -1.07 -3.20
C GLN A 57 -6.68 -0.79 -4.09
N VAL A 58 -5.49 -0.65 -3.51
CA VAL A 58 -4.25 -0.43 -4.26
C VAL A 58 -3.94 -1.64 -5.14
N ILE A 59 -4.07 -2.87 -4.63
CA ILE A 59 -3.92 -4.08 -5.46
C ILE A 59 -4.92 -4.08 -6.63
N GLN A 60 -6.19 -3.76 -6.36
CA GLN A 60 -7.19 -3.68 -7.42
C GLN A 60 -6.84 -2.62 -8.47
N LYS A 61 -6.41 -1.42 -8.03
CA LYS A 61 -6.02 -0.32 -8.91
C LYS A 61 -4.82 -0.69 -9.78
N ILE A 62 -3.80 -1.34 -9.20
CA ILE A 62 -2.65 -1.85 -9.94
C ILE A 62 -3.11 -2.81 -11.03
N ARG A 63 -3.98 -3.77 -10.69
CA ARG A 63 -4.51 -4.75 -11.66
C ARG A 63 -5.37 -4.09 -12.75
N ASP A 64 -6.19 -3.11 -12.39
CA ASP A 64 -7.03 -2.34 -13.32
C ASP A 64 -6.20 -1.52 -14.31
N ASN A 65 -5.06 -0.99 -13.86
CA ASN A 65 -4.09 -0.29 -14.71
C ASN A 65 -3.15 -1.24 -15.48
N GLY A 66 -3.38 -2.56 -15.43
CA GLY A 66 -2.54 -3.57 -16.11
C GLY A 66 -1.19 -3.82 -15.44
N GLY A 67 -0.97 -3.30 -14.23
CA GLY A 67 0.22 -3.55 -13.43
C GLY A 67 0.25 -4.97 -12.88
N GLN A 68 1.43 -5.58 -12.90
CA GLN A 68 1.66 -6.92 -12.36
C GLN A 68 2.37 -6.83 -11.01
N LEU A 69 1.79 -7.50 -10.01
CA LEU A 69 2.45 -7.68 -8.72
C LEU A 69 3.37 -8.91 -8.80
N PRO A 70 4.62 -8.84 -8.31
CA PRO A 70 5.53 -9.97 -8.30
C PRO A 70 4.91 -11.12 -7.53
N THR A 71 4.73 -12.27 -8.19
CA THR A 71 4.03 -13.41 -7.59
C THR A 71 4.90 -14.14 -6.56
N ASP A 72 6.21 -13.92 -6.59
CA ASP A 72 7.20 -14.54 -5.69
C ASP A 72 8.06 -13.44 -5.06
N LEU A 73 7.80 -13.14 -3.79
CA LEU A 73 8.60 -12.26 -2.93
C LEU A 73 8.52 -12.77 -1.49
#